data_AF-A0A8T4A433-F1
#
_entry.id   AF-A0A8T4A433-F1
#
_cell.length_a   1.000
_cell.length_b   1.000
_cell.length_c   1.000
_cell.angle_alpha   90.00
_cell.angle_beta   90.00
_cell.angle_gamma   90.00
#
_symmetry.space_group_name_H-M   'P 1'
#
loop_
_entity.id
_entity.type
_entity.pdbx_description
1 polymer ?
#
loop_
_entity_poly.entity_id
_entity_poly.type
_entity_poly.pdbx_seq_one_letter_code
_entity_poly.pdbx_strand_id
1 'polypeptide(L)' 'MEKLDEIDKKILREMQGNLPIVKRPFLEAAKKVGITEENFFSRVKKLIEKGIIRKFGLRIDSRKVGFASTLVAMKVA' A
#
# COMPACT_ATOMS: atom_id res chain seq x y z
N MET A 1 -7.95 10.16 -16.91
CA MET A 1 -6.99 9.49 -16.02
C MET A 1 -6.23 10.58 -15.28
N GLU A 2 -6.38 10.66 -13.96
CA GLU A 2 -5.66 11.67 -13.17
C GLU A 2 -4.16 11.45 -13.30
N LYS A 3 -3.42 12.52 -13.57
CA LYS A 3 -1.99 12.42 -13.87
C LYS A 3 -1.23 12.29 -12.55
N LEU A 4 -0.76 11.07 -12.26
CA LEU A 4 0.17 10.85 -11.14
C LEU A 4 1.50 11.53 -11.45
N ASP A 5 1.97 12.37 -10.54
CA ASP A 5 3.30 12.94 -10.62
C ASP A 5 4.38 11.90 -10.26
N GLU A 6 5.65 12.20 -10.53
CA GLU A 6 6.74 11.27 -10.24
C GLU A 6 6.92 11.01 -8.74
N ILE A 7 6.52 11.94 -7.88
CA ILE A 7 6.58 11.78 -6.42
C ILE A 7 5.50 10.78 -5.98
N ASP A 8 4.27 10.91 -6.47
CA ASP A 8 3.16 10.01 -6.16
C ASP A 8 3.49 8.59 -6.64
N LYS A 9 4.14 8.43 -7.80
CA LYS A 9 4.64 7.13 -8.26
C LYS A 9 5.73 6.55 -7.35
N LYS A 10 6.61 7.39 -6.79
CA LYS A 10 7.62 6.94 -5.81
C LYS A 10 6.96 6.55 -4.49
N ILE A 11 5.99 7.32 -4.01
CA ILE A 11 5.20 7.03 -2.81
C ILE A 11 4.48 5.68 -2.98
N LEU A 12 3.81 5.46 -4.11
CA LEU A 12 3.13 4.19 -4.38
C LEU A 12 4.08 3.01 -4.39
N ARG A 13 5.27 3.16 -5.00
CA ARG A 13 6.31 2.12 -4.99
C ARG A 13 6.79 1.79 -3.58
N GLU A 14 7.04 2.80 -2.76
CA GLU A 14 7.47 2.59 -1.37
C GLU A 14 6.36 1.94 -0.52
N MET A 15 5.11 2.35 -0.72
CA MET A 15 3.94 1.85 0.02
C MET A 15 3.48 0.45 -0.41
N GLN A 16 3.79 0.02 -1.64
CA GLN A 16 3.53 -1.36 -2.10
C GLN A 16 4.53 -2.36 -1.53
N GLY A 17 5.72 -1.89 -1.14
CA GLY A 17 6.72 -2.68 -0.44
C GLY A 17 6.41 -2.84 1.06
N ASN A 18 7.35 -3.43 1.77
CA ASN A 18 7.26 -3.54 3.23
C ASN A 18 7.70 -2.23 3.87
N LEU A 19 6.84 -1.66 4.73
CA LEU A 19 7.26 -0.59 5.62
C LEU A 19 8.31 -1.14 6.62
N PRO A 20 9.39 -0.40 6.88
CA PRO A 20 10.41 -0.82 7.84
C PRO A 20 9.83 -0.89 9.26
N ILE A 21 10.23 -1.90 10.03
CA ILE A 21 9.80 -2.07 11.42
C ILE A 21 10.65 -1.17 12.32
N VAL A 22 10.30 0.11 12.37
CA VAL A 22 11.00 1.15 13.14
C VAL A 22 9.97 2.07 13.81
N LYS A 23 10.43 2.94 14.72
CA LYS A 23 9.55 3.86 15.48
C LYS A 23 8.78 4.84 14.60
N ARG A 24 9.36 5.29 13.48
CA ARG A 24 8.75 6.23 12.52
C ARG A 24 8.87 5.70 11.08
N PRO A 25 8.05 4.73 10.67
CA PRO A 25 8.20 4.08 9.36
C PRO A 25 7.88 5.02 8.20
N PHE A 26 6.93 5.94 8.38
CA PHE A 26 6.56 6.93 7.37
C PHE A 26 7.63 8.00 7.17
N LEU A 27 8.34 8.40 8.23
CA LEU A 27 9.52 9.26 8.11
C LEU A 27 10.60 8.59 7.24
N GLU A 28 10.90 7.32 7.48
CA GLU A 28 11.88 6.58 6.68
C GLU A 28 11.43 6.41 5.22
N ALA A 29 10.15 6.13 4.99
CA ALA A 29 9.57 6.10 3.64
C ALA A 29 9.66 7.47 2.95
N ALA A 30 9.35 8.57 3.66
CA ALA A 30 9.42 9.92 3.15
C ALA A 30 10.85 10.33 2.77
N LYS A 31 11.85 9.96 3.60
CA LYS A 31 13.27 10.15 3.29
C LYS A 31 13.69 9.46 2.00
N LYS A 32 13.26 8.21 1.78
CA LYS A 32 13.55 7.47 0.54
C LYS A 32 12.93 8.11 -0.69
N VAL A 33 11.76 8.72 -0.55
CA VAL A 33 11.09 9.47 -1.61
C VAL A 33 11.74 10.85 -1.83
N GLY A 34 12.38 11.41 -0.80
CA GLY A 34 13.04 12.73 -0.82
C GLY A 34 12.11 13.88 -0.44
N ILE A 35 11.11 13.64 0.40
CA ILE A 35 10.14 14.65 0.86
C ILE A 35 9.99 14.63 2.39
N THR A 36 9.35 15.67 2.93
CA THR A 36 9.00 15.71 4.36
C THR A 36 7.91 14.69 4.70
N GLU A 37 7.89 14.24 5.94
CA GLU A 37 6.88 13.28 6.42
C GLU A 37 5.45 13.84 6.30
N GLU A 38 5.24 15.13 6.57
CA GLU A 38 3.94 15.79 6.43
C GLU A 38 3.44 15.78 4.98
N ASN A 39 4.33 16.07 4.02
CA ASN A 39 3.98 16.02 2.60
C ASN A 39 3.70 14.59 2.14
N PHE A 40 4.45 13.61 2.65
CA PHE A 40 4.21 12.20 2.39
C PHE A 40 2.81 11.78 2.88
N PHE A 41 2.47 12.09 4.12
CA PHE A 41 1.14 11.79 4.69
C PHE A 41 0.00 12.47 3.93
N SER A 42 0.15 13.77 3.63
CA SER A 42 -0.86 14.52 2.88
C SER A 42 -1.13 13.90 1.51
N ARG A 43 -0.07 13.50 0.79
CA ARG A 43 -0.19 12.84 -0.52
C ARG A 43 -0.80 11.45 -0.41
N VAL A 44 -0.36 10.62 0.54
CA VAL A 44 -0.94 9.29 0.78
C VAL A 44 -2.44 9.40 1.08
N LYS A 45 -2.85 10.35 1.94
CA LYS A 45 -4.26 10.58 2.26
C LYS A 45 -5.08 10.94 1.00
N LYS A 46 -4.57 11.85 0.17
CA LYS A 46 -5.20 12.18 -1.13
C LYS A 46 -5.31 10.98 -2.05
N LEU A 47 -4.29 10.11 -2.10
CA LEU A 47 -4.31 8.90 -2.94
C LEU A 47 -5.35 7.86 -2.44
N ILE A 48 -5.60 7.80 -1.13
CA ILE A 48 -6.66 6.98 -0.54
C ILE A 48 -8.04 7.56 -0.87
N GLU A 49 -8.24 8.86 -0.67
CA GLU A 49 -9.51 9.56 -0.95
C GLU A 49 -9.90 9.45 -2.43
N LYS A 50 -8.93 9.46 -3.34
CA LYS A 50 -9.13 9.27 -4.78
C LYS A 50 -9.35 7.81 -5.20
N GLY A 51 -9.25 6.86 -4.26
CA GLY A 51 -9.41 5.42 -4.53
C GLY A 51 -8.24 4.78 -5.29
N ILE A 52 -7.12 5.49 -5.47
CA ILE A 52 -5.90 4.93 -6.08
C ILE A 52 -5.30 3.89 -5.12
N ILE A 53 -5.19 4.23 -3.83
CA ILE A 53 -4.86 3.28 -2.77
C ILE A 53 -6.18 2.74 -2.20
N ARG A 54 -6.52 1.49 -2.55
CA ARG A 54 -7.79 0.87 -2.13
C ARG A 54 -7.79 0.43 -0.67
N LYS A 55 -6.64 -0.04 -0.18
CA LYS A 55 -6.48 -0.54 1.19
C LYS A 55 -5.03 -0.40 1.63
N PHE A 56 -4.85 0.14 2.83
CA PHE A 56 -3.59 0.10 3.56
C PHE A 56 -3.75 -0.84 4.74
N GLY A 57 -2.87 -1.83 4.87
CA GLY A 57 -2.95 -2.80 5.96
C GLY A 57 -2.06 -4.01 5.73
N LEU A 58 -2.17 -4.97 6.65
CA LEU A 58 -1.38 -6.18 6.62
C LEU A 58 -1.89 -7.15 5.56
N ARG A 59 -0.97 -7.67 4.75
CA ARG A 59 -1.22 -8.84 3.90
C ARG A 59 -0.67 -10.07 4.61
N ILE A 60 -1.59 -10.90 5.09
CA ILE A 60 -1.23 -12.15 5.77
C ILE A 60 -1.17 -13.26 4.74
N ASP A 61 -0.10 -14.05 4.77
CA ASP A 61 -0.03 -15.31 4.00
C ASP A 61 -0.89 -16.35 4.71
N SER A 62 -2.08 -16.62 4.15
CA SER A 62 -3.07 -17.55 4.70
C SER A 62 -2.48 -18.95 4.97
N ARG A 63 -1.57 -19.42 4.11
CA ARG A 63 -0.93 -20.74 4.28
C ARG A 63 -0.07 -20.80 5.53
N LYS A 64 0.66 -19.72 5.85
CA LYS A 64 1.52 -19.65 7.03
C LYS A 64 0.75 -19.59 8.34
N VAL A 65 -0.51 -19.14 8.30
CA VAL A 65 -1.40 -19.10 9.47
C VAL A 65 -2.33 -20.33 9.56
N GLY A 66 -2.05 -21.38 8.78
CA GLY A 66 -2.80 -22.65 8.84
C GLY A 66 -4.14 -22.64 8.10
N PHE A 67 -4.44 -21.60 7.32
CA PHE A 67 -5.63 -21.53 6.50
C PHE A 67 -5.39 -22.21 5.14
N ALA A 68 -6.33 -23.06 4.73
CA ALA A 68 -6.38 -23.65 3.40
C ALA A 68 -7.51 -23.01 2.58
N SER A 69 -7.25 -22.72 1.30
CA SER A 69 -8.29 -22.30 0.35
C SER A 69 -8.35 -23.28 -0.79
N THR A 70 -9.56 -23.65 -1.22
CA THR A 70 -9.79 -24.47 -2.41
C THR A 70 -10.73 -23.76 -3.38
N LEU A 71 -10.49 -23.89 -4.68
CA LEU A 71 -11.39 -23.39 -5.71
C LEU A 71 -12.50 -24.42 -5.92
N VAL A 72 -13.76 -24.02 -5.71
CA VAL A 72 -14.93 -24.87 -6.00
C VAL A 72 -15.70 -24.26 -7.15
N ALA A 73 -16.04 -25.09 -8.13
CA ALA A 73 -16.89 -24.72 -9.25
C ALA A 73 -18.01 -25.76 -9.41
N MET A 74 -19.21 -25.28 -9.72
CA MET A 74 -20.39 -26.12 -10.00
C MET A 74 -21.08 -25.58 -11.25
N LYS A 75 -21.58 -26.49 -12.09
CA LYS A 75 -22.44 -26.13 -13.22
C LYS A 75 -23.87 -25.98 -12.71
N VAL A 76 -24.47 -24.82 -12.91
CA VAL A 76 -25.89 -24.59 -12.62
C VAL A 76 -26.69 -24.89 -13.89
N ALA A 77 -27.79 -25.62 -13.74
CA ALA A 77 -28.68 -26.04 -14.84
C ALA A 77 -29.52 -24.87 -15.37
#